data_AF-A0A223HZH4-F1
#
_entry.id   AF-A0A223HZH4-F1
#
_cell.length_a   1.000
_cell.length_b   1.000
_cell.length_c   1.000
_cell.angle_alpha   90.00
_cell.angle_beta   90.00
_cell.angle_gamma   90.00
#
_symmetry.space_group_name_H-M   'P 1'
#
loop_
_entity.id
_entity.type
_entity.pdbx_description
1 polymer ?
#
loop_
_entity_poly.entity_id
_entity_poly.type
_entity_poly.pdbx_seq_one_letter_code
_entity_poly.pdbx_strand_id
1 'polypeptide(L)'
;MSSEEYSILQKKRNGVEGLPSILRRRYHVDTMPVRGLVRSKIWFSFKIGAINAKRVLKMASEQAATLYNKIKFSFAFLKSGKYRAELLLVA
;
A
#
# COMPACT_ATOMS: atom_id res chain seq x y z
N MET A 1 17.46 22.80 -0.60
CA MET A 1 16.19 22.10 -0.40
C MET A 1 16.13 21.62 1.04
N SER A 2 15.02 21.83 1.73
CA SER A 2 14.85 21.26 3.07
C SER A 2 14.82 19.72 2.98
N SER A 3 15.15 19.03 4.08
CA SER A 3 15.13 17.55 4.09
C SER A 3 13.73 16.99 3.83
N GLU A 4 12.68 17.73 4.23
CA GLU A 4 11.28 17.37 4.02
C GLU A 4 10.87 17.49 2.55
N GLU A 5 11.21 18.61 1.90
CA GLU A 5 10.97 18.82 0.46
C GLU A 5 11.66 17.76 -0.38
N TYR A 6 12.90 17.43 -0.02
CA TYR A 6 13.66 16.37 -0.67
C TYR A 6 12.95 15.01 -0.53
N SER A 7 12.49 14.66 0.67
CA SER A 7 11.77 13.39 0.93
C SER A 7 10.48 13.28 0.11
N ILE A 8 9.72 14.37 0.00
CA ILE A 8 8.48 14.41 -0.79
C ILE A 8 8.79 14.18 -2.28
N LEU A 9 9.78 14.87 -2.82
CA LEU A 9 10.18 14.73 -4.22
C LEU A 9 10.74 13.33 -4.53
N GLN A 10 11.53 12.77 -3.61
CA GLN A 10 12.06 11.41 -3.74
C GLN A 10 10.92 10.37 -3.78
N LYS A 11 9.89 10.50 -2.92
CA LYS A 11 8.72 9.63 -2.93
C LYS A 11 7.96 9.72 -4.26
N LYS A 12 7.77 10.93 -4.80
CA LYS A 12 7.14 11.13 -6.12
C LYS A 12 7.95 10.46 -7.23
N ARG A 13 9.27 10.66 -7.23
CA ARG A 13 10.19 10.06 -8.22
C ARG A 13 10.15 8.53 -8.17
N ASN A 14 10.17 7.93 -6.98
CA ASN A 14 10.04 6.48 -6.81
C ASN A 14 8.71 5.95 -7.39
N GLY A 15 7.63 6.72 -7.29
CA GLY A 15 6.34 6.40 -7.90
C GLY A 15 6.39 6.39 -9.44
N VAL A 16 7.00 7.42 -10.03
CA VAL A 16 7.11 7.60 -11.48
C VAL A 16 8.07 6.60 -12.10
N GLU A 17 9.27 6.41 -11.53
CA GLU A 17 10.31 5.51 -12.07
C GLU A 17 10.01 4.03 -11.81
N GLY A 18 9.28 3.73 -10.73
CA GLY A 18 8.88 2.37 -10.39
C GLY A 18 7.93 1.74 -11.42
N LEU A 19 7.08 2.54 -12.08
CA LEU A 19 6.14 2.05 -13.09
C LEU A 19 6.84 1.50 -14.34
N PRO A 20 7.70 2.26 -15.06
CA PRO A 20 8.48 1.73 -16.18
C PRO A 20 9.30 0.50 -15.81
N SER A 21 9.88 0.48 -14.61
CA SER A 21 10.67 -0.66 -14.13
C SER A 21 9.84 -1.95 -14.01
N ILE A 22 8.62 -1.86 -13.47
CA ILE A 22 7.69 -3.01 -13.38
C ILE A 22 7.23 -3.43 -14.77
N LEU A 23 6.90 -2.47 -15.65
CA LEU A 23 6.43 -2.75 -17.01
C LEU A 23 7.49 -3.49 -17.84
N ARG A 24 8.76 -3.12 -17.71
CA ARG A 24 9.86 -3.83 -18.37
C ARG A 24 10.10 -5.23 -17.77
N ARG A 25 10.21 -5.33 -16.44
CA ARG A 25 10.58 -6.59 -15.77
C ARG A 25 9.48 -7.65 -15.74
N ARG A 26 8.23 -7.25 -15.52
CA ARG A 26 7.08 -8.16 -15.33
C ARG A 26 6.27 -8.36 -16.61
N TYR A 27 6.19 -7.32 -17.44
CA TYR A 27 5.31 -7.32 -18.61
C TYR A 27 6.06 -7.26 -19.94
N HIS A 28 7.40 -7.30 -19.91
CA HIS A 28 8.30 -7.33 -21.07
C HIS A 28 7.90 -6.31 -22.14
N VAL A 29 7.66 -5.06 -21.70
CA VAL A 29 7.07 -4.04 -22.58
C VAL A 29 7.91 -3.75 -23.82
N ASP A 30 9.23 -3.91 -23.71
CA ASP A 30 10.17 -3.58 -24.78
C ASP A 30 10.04 -4.51 -25.99
N THR A 31 9.59 -5.76 -25.78
CA THR A 31 9.39 -6.76 -26.85
C THR A 31 7.92 -6.90 -27.26
N MET A 32 7.02 -6.16 -26.63
CA MET A 32 5.58 -6.29 -26.87
C MET A 32 5.18 -5.61 -28.20
N PRO A 33 4.31 -6.22 -29.03
CA PRO A 33 3.87 -5.64 -30.30
C PRO A 33 2.79 -4.57 -30.07
N VAL A 34 3.15 -3.50 -29.36
CA VAL A 34 2.21 -2.41 -28.97
C VAL A 34 2.13 -1.30 -30.01
N ARG A 35 3.10 -1.20 -30.93
CA ARG A 35 3.29 -0.04 -31.80
C ARG A 35 2.58 -0.09 -33.16
N GLY A 36 1.55 -0.92 -33.32
CA GLY A 36 0.81 -1.01 -34.60
C GLY A 36 -0.69 -1.30 -34.51
N LEU A 37 -1.21 -1.72 -33.34
CA LEU A 37 -2.61 -2.14 -33.19
C LEU A 37 -3.28 -1.44 -32.01
N VAL A 38 -4.46 -0.85 -32.25
CA VAL A 38 -5.28 -0.17 -31.22
C VAL A 38 -5.58 -1.12 -30.05
N ARG A 39 -5.87 -2.39 -30.35
CA ARG A 39 -6.17 -3.42 -29.35
C ARG A 39 -5.00 -3.61 -28.36
N SER A 40 -3.76 -3.65 -28.84
CA SER A 40 -2.58 -3.82 -27.98
C SER A 40 -2.35 -2.65 -27.02
N LYS A 41 -2.73 -1.43 -27.40
CA LYS A 41 -2.65 -0.24 -26.54
C LYS A 41 -3.62 -0.32 -25.35
N ILE A 42 -4.85 -0.81 -25.58
CA ILE A 42 -5.86 -0.98 -24.52
C ILE A 42 -5.38 -1.96 -23.45
N TRP A 43 -4.86 -3.12 -23.86
CA TRP A 43 -4.30 -4.11 -22.93
C TRP A 43 -3.13 -3.56 -22.11
N PHE A 44 -2.31 -2.71 -22.72
CA PHE A 44 -1.22 -2.05 -22.01
C PHE A 44 -1.73 -1.08 -20.93
N SER A 45 -2.74 -0.26 -21.24
CA SER A 45 -3.38 0.62 -20.26
C SER A 45 -4.01 -0.15 -19.09
N PHE A 46 -4.66 -1.29 -19.37
CA PHE A 46 -5.19 -2.16 -18.31
C PHE A 46 -4.09 -2.73 -17.39
N LYS A 47 -2.90 -3.07 -17.92
CA LYS A 47 -1.76 -3.49 -17.09
C LYS A 47 -1.35 -2.39 -16.10
N ILE A 48 -1.30 -1.13 -16.56
CA ILE A 48 -1.02 0.02 -15.69
C ILE A 48 -2.11 0.18 -14.64
N GLY A 49 -3.38 0.13 -15.04
CA GLY A 49 -4.53 0.19 -14.14
C GLY A 49 -4.48 -0.88 -13.05
N ALA A 50 -4.17 -2.13 -13.42
CA ALA A 50 -4.03 -3.24 -12.48
C ALA A 50 -2.91 -3.03 -11.45
N ILE A 51 -1.76 -2.47 -11.88
CA ILE A 51 -0.65 -2.13 -10.96
C ILE A 51 -1.13 -1.09 -9.93
N ASN A 52 -1.84 -0.06 -10.38
CA ASN A 52 -2.35 0.99 -9.50
C ASN A 52 -3.44 0.47 -8.55
N ALA A 53 -4.41 -0.31 -9.05
CA ALA A 53 -5.45 -0.93 -8.22
C ALA A 53 -4.84 -1.82 -7.14
N LYS A 54 -3.84 -2.65 -7.49
CA LYS A 54 -3.13 -3.49 -6.51
C LYS A 54 -2.45 -2.67 -5.42
N ARG A 55 -1.86 -1.51 -5.75
CA ARG A 55 -1.23 -0.61 -4.77
C ARG A 55 -2.27 -0.03 -3.80
N VAL A 56 -3.40 0.45 -4.32
CA VAL A 56 -4.49 1.00 -3.49
C VAL A 56 -5.06 -0.06 -2.56
N LEU A 57 -5.36 -1.25 -3.08
CA LEU A 57 -5.88 -2.36 -2.26
C LEU A 57 -4.90 -2.77 -1.16
N LYS A 58 -3.61 -2.82 -1.47
CA LYS A 58 -2.57 -3.09 -0.47
C LYS A 58 -2.58 -2.03 0.63
N MET A 59 -2.58 -0.75 0.28
CA MET A 59 -2.63 0.34 1.27
C MET A 59 -3.89 0.27 2.13
N ALA A 60 -5.05 0.04 1.52
CA ALA A 60 -6.31 -0.12 2.25
C ALA A 60 -6.27 -1.31 3.22
N SER A 61 -5.70 -2.44 2.80
CA SER A 61 -5.55 -3.63 3.66
C SER A 61 -4.62 -3.37 4.85
N GLU A 62 -3.52 -2.64 4.65
CA GLU A 62 -2.58 -2.26 5.71
C GLU A 62 -3.23 -1.28 6.71
N GLN A 63 -4.00 -0.32 6.22
CA GLN A 63 -4.78 0.59 7.06
C GLN A 63 -5.84 -0.14 7.88
N ALA A 64 -6.56 -1.08 7.28
CA ALA A 64 -7.53 -1.91 8.01
C ALA A 64 -6.86 -2.76 9.10
N ALA A 65 -5.71 -3.36 8.79
CA ALA A 65 -4.94 -4.14 9.76
C ALA A 65 -4.42 -3.28 10.93
N THR A 66 -3.92 -2.08 10.66
CA THR A 66 -3.47 -1.16 11.73
C THR A 66 -4.63 -0.71 12.62
N LEU A 67 -5.80 -0.40 12.04
CA LEU A 67 -7.01 -0.08 12.80
C LEU A 67 -7.46 -1.25 13.68
N TYR A 68 -7.52 -2.46 13.13
CA TYR A 68 -7.87 -3.67 13.87
C TYR A 68 -6.92 -3.89 15.06
N ASN A 69 -5.60 -3.78 14.83
CA ASN A 69 -4.61 -3.94 15.88
C ASN A 69 -4.77 -2.88 16.99
N LYS A 70 -5.09 -1.63 16.63
CA LYS A 70 -5.35 -0.56 17.60
C LYS A 70 -6.58 -0.85 18.46
N ILE A 71 -7.67 -1.31 17.85
CA ILE A 71 -8.91 -1.68 18.56
C ILE A 71 -8.64 -2.87 19.50
N LYS A 72 -7.97 -3.91 18.99
CA LYS A 72 -7.62 -5.11 19.77
C LYS A 72 -6.74 -4.76 20.98
N PHE A 73 -5.75 -3.89 20.80
CA PHE A 73 -4.88 -3.42 21.88
C PHE A 73 -5.66 -2.63 22.94
N SER A 74 -6.52 -1.69 22.52
CA SER A 74 -7.39 -0.93 23.42
C SER A 74 -8.31 -1.83 24.24
N PHE A 75 -8.94 -2.81 23.59
CA PHE A 75 -9.79 -3.79 24.27
C PHE A 75 -9.01 -4.65 25.28
N ALA A 76 -7.81 -5.13 24.90
CA ALA A 76 -6.95 -5.89 25.79
C ALA A 76 -6.51 -5.07 27.02
N PHE A 77 -6.18 -3.79 26.82
CA PHE A 77 -5.84 -2.87 27.90
C PHE A 77 -7.01 -2.65 28.86
N LEU A 78 -8.21 -2.34 28.34
CA LEU A 78 -9.42 -2.20 29.14
C LEU A 78 -9.74 -3.47 29.95
N LYS A 79 -9.59 -4.63 29.33
CA LYS A 79 -9.80 -5.93 29.99
C LYS A 79 -8.79 -6.15 31.12
N SER A 80 -7.52 -5.83 30.89
CA SER A 80 -6.46 -5.94 31.91
C SER A 80 -6.69 -5.00 33.11
N GLY A 81 -7.23 -3.80 32.87
CA GLY A 81 -7.57 -2.85 33.94
C GLY A 81 -8.72 -3.34 34.82
N LYS A 82 -9.76 -3.96 34.23
CA LYS A 82 -10.87 -4.56 34.98
C LYS A 82 -10.40 -5.69 35.91
N TYR A 83 -9.59 -6.63 35.40
CA TYR A 83 -9.07 -7.72 36.22
C TYR A 83 -8.18 -7.24 37.37
N ARG A 84 -7.38 -6.18 37.15
CA ARG A 84 -6.56 -5.57 38.21
C ARG A 84 -7.41 -4.89 39.28
N ALA A 85 -8.50 -4.21 38.90
CA ALA A 85 -9.42 -3.59 39.84
C ALA A 85 -10.20 -4.61 40.68
N GLU A 86 -10.65 -5.72 40.07
CA GLU A 86 -11.30 -6.82 40.79
C GLU A 86 -10.37 -7.48 41.81
N LEU A 87 -9.11 -7.71 41.46
CA LEU A 87 -8.10 -8.28 42.38
C LEU A 87 -7.82 -7.40 43.60
N LEU A 88 -7.86 -6.06 43.45
CA LEU A 88 -7.64 -5.12 44.55
C LEU A 88 -8.85 -4.96 45.48
N LEU A 89 -10.06 -5.29 45.02
CA LEU A 89 -11.27 -5.27 45.85
C LEU A 89 -11.46 -6.54 46.68
N VAL A 90 -10.80 -7.63 46.29
CA VAL A 90 -10.88 -8.95 46.95
C VAL A 90 -9.72 -9.17 47.94
N ALA A 91 -8.68 -8.32 47.90
CA ALA A 91 -7.52 -8.32 48.80
C ALA A 91 -7.73 -7.36 49.97
#